data_AF-A0A7X8B311-F1
#
_entry.id   AF-A0A7X8B311-F1
#
_cell.length_a   1.000
_cell.length_b   1.000
_cell.length_c   1.000
_cell.angle_alpha   90.00
_cell.angle_beta   90.00
_cell.angle_gamma   90.00
#
_symmetry.space_group_name_H-M   'P 1'
#
loop_
_entity.id
_entity.type
_entity.pdbx_description
1 polymer ?
#
loop_
_entity_poly.entity_id
_entity_poly.type
_entity_poly.pdbx_seq_one_letter_code
_entity_poly.pdbx_strand_id
1 'polypeptide(L)' 'METAFECMCTQCGISIFLTPPAIHMDDPTNARGSLMENTFCSLCGGPLILVGRAGDEPFYRTG' A
#
# COMPACT_ATOMS: atom_id res chain seq x y z
N MET A 1 1.34 7.73 17.85
CA MET A 1 0.36 7.54 16.76
C MET A 1 1.05 6.72 15.70
N GLU A 2 0.65 5.46 15.55
CA GLU A 2 1.21 4.58 14.53
C GLU A 2 0.62 4.98 13.17
N THR A 3 1.48 5.43 12.26
CA THR A 3 1.11 5.89 10.92
C THR A 3 0.74 4.68 10.07
N ALA A 4 -0.53 4.32 9.94
CA ALA A 4 -0.94 3.25 9.03
C ALA A 4 -0.90 3.73 7.57
N PHE A 5 -0.79 2.79 6.63
CA PHE A 5 -0.80 3.02 5.19
C PHE A 5 -1.90 2.20 4.53
N GLU A 6 -2.59 2.82 3.58
CA GLU A 6 -3.56 2.16 2.73
C GLU A 6 -2.86 1.42 1.60
N CYS A 7 -3.18 0.14 1.45
CA CYS A 7 -2.62 -0.75 0.45
C CYS A 7 -3.76 -1.38 -0.33
N MET A 8 -3.74 -1.33 -1.65
CA MET A 8 -4.78 -1.91 -2.49
C MET A 8 -4.29 -3.20 -3.15
N CYS A 9 -5.10 -4.25 -3.10
CA CYS A 9 -4.86 -5.47 -3.85
C CYS A 9 -5.20 -5.26 -5.33
N THR A 10 -4.23 -5.51 -6.21
CA THR A 10 -4.42 -5.34 -7.66
C THR A 10 -5.26 -6.45 -8.30
N GLN A 11 -5.45 -7.57 -7.60
CA GLN A 11 -6.29 -8.68 -8.06
C GLN A 11 -7.73 -8.56 -7.56
N CYS A 12 -7.89 -8.23 -6.28
CA CYS A 12 -9.18 -8.28 -5.59
C CYS A 12 -9.84 -6.90 -5.43
N GLY A 13 -9.09 -5.81 -5.65
CA GLY A 13 -9.58 -4.44 -5.56
C GLY A 13 -9.87 -3.94 -4.15
N ILE A 14 -9.57 -4.74 -3.12
CA ILE A 14 -9.79 -4.35 -1.73
C ILE A 14 -8.63 -3.50 -1.21
N SER A 15 -8.95 -2.52 -0.37
CA SER A 15 -7.98 -1.78 0.43
C SER A 15 -7.80 -2.44 1.79
N ILE A 16 -6.54 -2.54 2.24
CA ILE A 16 -6.17 -2.96 3.59
C ILE A 16 -5.23 -1.91 4.20
N PHE A 17 -5.24 -1.80 5.53
CA PHE A 17 -4.39 -0.84 6.24
C PHE A 17 -3.28 -1.58 6.97
N LEU A 18 -2.03 -1.20 6.69
CA LEU A 18 -0.83 -1.84 7.24
C LEU A 18 0.06 -0.83 7.95
N THR A 19 0.77 -1.27 8.98
CA THR A 19 1.68 -0.40 9.74
C THR A 19 3.12 -0.46 9.18
N PRO A 20 3.90 0.63 9.30
CA PRO A 20 5.22 0.80 8.70
C PRO A 20 6.27 -0.26 8.97
N PRO A 21 6.36 -0.92 10.15
CA PRO A 21 7.34 -1.99 10.32
C PRO A 21 7.09 -3.20 9.40
N ALA A 22 5.93 -3.29 8.74
CA ALA A 22 5.60 -4.33 7.77
C ALA A 22 5.75 -3.86 6.31
N ILE A 23 6.20 -2.63 6.05
CA ILE A 23 6.24 -2.04 4.71
C ILE A 23 7.70 -1.83 4.29
N HIS A 24 8.21 -2.75 3.48
CA HIS A 24 9.47 -2.57 2.75
C HIS A 24 9.12 -2.06 1.34
N MET A 25 9.43 -0.79 1.05
CA MET A 25 9.28 -0.20 -0.28
C MET A 25 10.62 -0.26 -1.01
N ASP A 26 10.65 -0.91 -2.17
CA ASP A 26 11.78 -0.81 -3.09
C ASP A 26 11.67 0.54 -3.82
N ASP A 27 12.62 1.42 -3.52
CA ASP A 27 12.87 2.70 -4.17
C ASP A 27 11.78 3.81 -4.05
N PRO A 28 12.05 4.92 -3.32
CA PRO A 28 11.14 6.07 -3.22
C PRO A 28 11.00 6.88 -4.53
N THR A 29 11.73 6.53 -5.60
CA THR A 29 11.70 7.28 -6.88
C THR A 29 10.67 6.77 -7.87
N ASN A 30 10.03 5.62 -7.63
CA ASN A 30 9.04 5.07 -8.54
C ASN A 30 7.65 5.69 -8.28
N ALA A 31 7.32 6.73 -9.04
CA ALA A 31 6.10 7.53 -8.88
C ALA A 31 4.78 6.74 -9.04
N ARG A 32 4.84 5.52 -9.58
CA ARG A 32 3.68 4.64 -9.74
C ARG A 32 3.65 3.60 -8.63
N GLY A 33 3.05 3.96 -7.49
CA GLY A 33 2.68 3.07 -6.37
C GLY A 33 3.62 1.91 -6.13
N SER A 34 4.57 2.04 -5.20
CA SER A 34 5.50 0.98 -4.86
C SER A 34 4.76 -0.32 -4.53
N LEU A 35 5.06 -1.36 -5.30
CA LEU A 35 4.62 -2.72 -5.02
C LEU A 35 5.24 -3.14 -3.69
N MET A 36 4.45 -3.66 -2.75
CA MET A 36 5.00 -4.11 -1.48
C MET A 36 5.67 -5.48 -1.66
N GLU A 37 6.96 -5.56 -1.34
CA GLU A 37 7.65 -6.84 -1.25
C GLU A 37 7.32 -7.52 0.10
N ASN A 38 7.02 -8.82 0.06
CA ASN A 38 6.68 -9.66 1.22
C ASN A 38 5.32 -9.39 1.90
N THR A 39 4.47 -8.58 1.28
CA THR A 39 3.12 -8.31 1.79
C THR A 39 2.08 -8.62 0.74
N PHE A 40 1.17 -9.55 1.09
CA PHE A 40 0.16 -10.07 0.19
C PHE A 40 -1.24 -9.84 0.75
N CYS A 41 -2.22 -9.81 -0.15
CA CYS A 41 -3.62 -9.72 0.21
C CYS A 41 -4.00 -10.91 1.10
N SER A 42 -4.55 -10.64 2.29
CA SER A 42 -5.02 -11.67 3.23
C SER A 42 -6.18 -12.51 2.68
N LEU A 43 -6.88 -12.00 1.66
CA LEU A 43 -8.05 -12.63 1.06
C LEU A 43 -7.70 -13.54 -0.12
N CYS A 44 -6.76 -13.13 -0.97
CA CYS A 44 -6.46 -13.84 -2.22
C CYS A 44 -4.98 -14.13 -2.46
N GLY A 45 -4.08 -13.72 -1.56
CA GLY A 45 -2.63 -13.89 -1.71
C GLY A 45 -2.01 -13.05 -2.82
N GLY A 46 -2.81 -12.21 -3.50
CA GLY A 46 -2.35 -11.34 -4.57
C GLY A 46 -1.43 -10.21 -4.09
N PRO A 47 -0.68 -9.60 -5.01
CA PRO A 47 0.22 -8.49 -4.68
C PRO A 47 -0.56 -7.24 -4.28
N LEU A 48 0.03 -6.47 -3.36
CA LEU A 48 -0.50 -5.21 -2.87
C LEU A 48 0.34 -4.05 -3.40
N ILE A 49 -0.33 -2.95 -3.73
CA ILE A 49 0.31 -1.67 -4.03
C ILE A 49 0.03 -0.68 -2.90
N LEU A 50 1.02 0.15 -2.58
CA LEU A 50 0.83 1.25 -1.66
C LEU A 50 0.01 2.36 -2.33
N VAL A 51 -1.11 2.74 -1.72
CA VAL A 51 -1.96 3.85 -2.16
C VAL A 51 -1.52 5.16 -1.49
N GLY A 52 -1.34 5.13 -0.17
CA GLY A 52 -0.99 6.33 0.60
C GLY A 52 -1.03 6.08 2.10
N ARG A 53 -0.93 7.15 2.89
CA ARG A 53 -1.09 7.06 4.36
C ARG A 53 -2.58 7.00 4.70
N ALA A 54 -2.93 6.16 5.67
CA ALA A 54 -4.28 6.11 6.19
C ALA A 54 -4.69 7.50 6.71
N GLY A 55 -5.76 8.06 6.15
CA GLY A 55 -6.27 9.39 6.51
C GLY A 55 -5.76 10.56 5.67
N ASP A 56 -4.91 10.32 4.66
CA ASP A 56 -4.52 11.35 3.67
C ASP A 56 -5.55 11.50 2.52
N GLU A 57 -6.70 10.80 2.56
CA GLU A 57 -7.80 11.01 1.63
C GLU A 57 -8.33 12.46 1.69
N PRO A 58 -8.60 13.12 0.54
CA PRO A 58 -8.53 12.65 -0.86
C PRO A 58 -7.20 13.02 -1.57
N PHE A 59 -6.15 13.37 -0.84
CA PHE A 59 -4.93 14.00 -1.40
C PHE A 59 -3.90 12.99 -1.93
N TYR A 60 -4.29 11.73 -2.12
CA TYR A 60 -3.42 10.74 -2.73
C TYR A 60 -3.04 11.17 -4.15
N ARG A 61 -1.78 11.55 -4.35
CA ARG A 61 -1.23 11.85 -5.67
C ARG A 61 -0.90 10.54 -6.36
N THR A 62 -1.88 9.94 -7.03
CA THR A 62 -1.66 8.85 -7.99
C THR A 62 -1.08 9.46 -9.28
N GLY A 63 0.24 9.63 -9.32
CA GLY A 63 1.00 10.15 -10.48
C GLY A 63 1.52 9.06 -11.40
#